data_AF-A0A034WAL7-F1
#
_entry.id   AF-A0A034WAL7-F1
#
_cell.length_a   1.000
_cell.length_b   1.000
_cell.length_c   1.000
_cell.angle_alpha   90.00
_cell.angle_beta   90.00
_cell.angle_gamma   90.00
#
_symmetry.space_group_name_H-M   'P 1'
#
loop_
_entity.id
_entity.type
_entity.pdbx_description
1 polymer ?
#
loop_
_entity_poly.entity_id
_entity_poly.type
_entity_poly.pdbx_seq_one_letter_code
_entity_poly.pdbx_strand_id
1 'polypeptide(L)'
;MDIVADFKPVPTRAALALQRKKQPNDFQAVVFEDPDKSSDDVKEHNRKLEKGDSERNISKDETEEFDIKKARNEVLRFAMNNQRIPKNKKKMEMFQLMKMGGKAPKKPYKNYKDLLDERKRLKDIREQRKKFHQLGKNQTGAASVKCRSKTKLEKQQKKRAPVTAIDQNYGVVKPKLKKRK
;
A
#
# COMPACT_ATOMS: atom_id res chain seq x y z
N MET A 1 1.68 -36.69 62.17
CA MET A 1 1.67 -37.10 60.75
C MET A 1 0.84 -36.04 60.06
N ASP A 2 1.48 -34.94 59.70
CA ASP A 2 0.77 -33.69 59.41
C ASP A 2 0.68 -33.52 57.90
N ILE A 3 -0.50 -33.82 57.37
CA ILE A 3 -0.78 -33.71 55.93
C ILE A 3 -1.22 -32.27 55.68
N VAL A 4 -0.29 -31.45 55.21
CA VAL A 4 -0.57 -30.09 54.71
C VAL A 4 -1.35 -30.23 53.41
N ALA A 5 -2.66 -30.04 53.47
CA ALA A 5 -3.56 -30.07 52.31
C ALA A 5 -4.06 -28.65 51.97
N ASP A 6 -3.14 -27.77 51.57
CA ASP A 6 -3.47 -26.44 51.04
C ASP A 6 -3.80 -26.49 49.54
N PHE A 7 -4.73 -27.37 49.15
CA PHE A 7 -5.26 -27.37 47.79
C PHE A 7 -6.46 -26.43 47.70
N LYS A 8 -6.25 -25.24 47.12
CA LYS A 8 -7.34 -24.32 46.77
C LYS A 8 -7.80 -24.63 45.34
N PRO A 9 -8.96 -25.28 45.15
CA PRO A 9 -9.45 -25.60 43.82
C PRO A 9 -9.79 -24.32 43.05
N VAL A 10 -9.36 -24.27 41.77
CA VAL A 10 -9.69 -23.16 40.88
C VAL A 10 -11.19 -23.22 40.55
N PRO A 11 -11.97 -22.16 40.83
CA PRO A 11 -13.41 -22.19 40.65
C PRO A 11 -13.81 -22.26 39.17
N THR A 12 -14.89 -22.99 38.90
CA THR A 12 -15.47 -23.06 37.56
C THR A 12 -16.14 -21.74 37.16
N ARG A 13 -16.31 -21.52 35.85
CA ARG A 13 -16.91 -20.29 35.30
C ARG A 13 -18.33 -20.03 35.82
N ALA A 14 -19.09 -21.09 36.12
CA ALA A 14 -20.41 -21.00 36.73
C ALA A 14 -20.34 -20.54 38.20
N ALA A 15 -19.38 -21.06 38.98
CA ALA A 15 -19.18 -20.67 40.37
C ALA A 15 -18.77 -19.19 40.48
N LEU A 16 -17.91 -18.70 39.57
CA LEU A 16 -17.53 -17.28 39.50
C LEU A 16 -18.71 -16.36 39.20
N ALA A 17 -19.65 -16.79 38.35
CA ALA A 17 -20.85 -16.00 38.04
C ALA A 17 -21.79 -15.86 39.25
N LEU A 18 -21.90 -16.90 40.08
CA LEU A 18 -22.69 -16.86 41.33
C LEU A 18 -22.04 -15.99 42.40
N GLN A 19 -20.70 -16.01 42.50
CA GLN A 19 -19.96 -15.13 43.41
C GLN A 19 -20.13 -13.65 43.02
N ARG A 20 -20.13 -13.32 41.73
CA ARG A 20 -20.37 -11.96 41.24
C ARG A 20 -21.76 -11.41 41.61
N LYS A 21 -22.78 -12.26 41.75
CA LYS A 21 -24.13 -11.84 42.17
C LYS A 21 -24.22 -11.48 43.66
N LYS A 22 -23.27 -11.95 44.48
CA LYS A 22 -23.23 -11.70 45.93
C LYS A 22 -22.38 -10.49 46.32
N GLN A 23 -21.57 -9.97 45.40
CA GLN A 23 -20.83 -8.74 45.62
C GLN A 23 -21.78 -7.55 45.46
N PRO A 24 -21.68 -6.51 46.30
CA PRO A 24 -22.35 -5.24 46.02
C PRO A 24 -21.91 -4.77 44.63
N ASN A 25 -22.87 -4.30 43.83
CA ASN A 25 -22.60 -3.75 42.50
C ASN A 25 -21.90 -2.39 42.66
N ASP A 26 -20.63 -2.41 43.01
CA ASP A 26 -19.76 -1.24 42.96
C ASP A 26 -19.43 -1.00 41.48
N PHE A 27 -20.37 -0.34 40.81
CA PHE A 27 -20.23 0.07 39.42
C PHE A 27 -19.16 1.16 39.33
N GLN A 28 -17.93 0.76 38.99
CA GLN A 28 -16.87 1.70 38.66
C GLN A 28 -16.82 1.88 37.15
N ALA A 29 -17.38 2.97 36.65
CA ALA A 29 -17.22 3.39 35.26
C ALA A 29 -15.79 3.89 35.06
N VAL A 30 -14.94 3.09 34.44
CA VAL A 30 -13.64 3.55 33.94
C VAL A 30 -13.89 4.28 32.63
N VAL A 31 -14.02 5.60 32.70
CA VAL A 31 -14.09 6.47 31.53
C VAL A 31 -12.65 6.69 31.06
N PHE A 32 -12.31 6.15 29.90
CA PHE A 32 -11.07 6.46 29.21
C PHE A 32 -11.30 7.74 28.40
N GLU A 33 -10.73 8.84 28.88
CA GLU A 33 -10.56 10.04 28.06
C GLU A 33 -9.31 9.84 27.19
N ASP A 34 -9.47 10.01 25.87
CA ASP A 34 -8.32 10.11 24.98
C ASP A 34 -7.49 11.32 25.45
N PRO A 35 -6.14 11.21 25.57
CA PRO A 35 -5.33 12.34 25.98
C PRO A 35 -5.52 13.47 24.95
N ASP A 36 -6.19 14.54 25.38
CA ASP A 36 -6.17 15.79 24.64
C ASP A 36 -4.71 16.16 24.46
N LYS A 37 -4.31 16.33 23.19
CA LYS A 37 -2.94 16.69 22.83
C LYS A 37 -2.60 17.95 23.62
N SER A 38 -1.73 17.79 24.62
CA SER A 38 -1.19 18.91 25.36
C SER A 38 -0.66 19.92 24.32
N SER A 39 -1.00 21.18 24.49
CA SER A 39 -0.48 22.26 23.64
C SER A 39 1.04 22.38 23.74
N ASP A 40 1.66 21.67 24.69
CA ASP A 40 3.11 21.50 24.81
C ASP A 40 3.70 20.52 23.79
N ASP A 41 3.00 19.46 23.38
CA ASP A 41 3.46 18.62 22.26
C ASP A 41 3.45 19.39 20.93
N VAL A 42 2.50 20.33 20.77
CA VAL A 42 2.45 21.23 19.62
C VAL A 42 3.60 22.25 19.68
N LYS A 43 3.98 22.73 20.86
CA LYS A 43 5.16 23.62 21.02
C LYS A 43 6.48 22.88 20.85
N GLU A 44 6.60 21.63 21.29
CA GLU A 44 7.83 20.86 21.14
C GLU A 44 8.05 20.39 19.68
N HIS A 45 6.96 20.06 18.96
CA HIS A 45 7.05 19.83 17.53
C HIS A 45 7.38 21.11 16.75
N ASN A 46 6.87 22.27 17.15
CA ASN A 46 7.28 23.55 16.55
C ASN A 46 8.74 23.91 16.88
N ARG A 47 9.22 23.65 18.10
CA ARG A 47 10.63 23.89 18.49
C ARG A 47 11.62 22.91 17.84
N LYS A 48 11.19 21.68 17.50
CA LYS A 48 12.00 20.72 16.73
C LYS A 48 11.92 20.94 15.22
N LEU A 49 10.88 21.60 14.71
CA LEU A 49 10.88 22.12 13.32
C LEU A 49 11.78 23.36 13.16
N GLU A 50 11.93 24.19 14.20
CA GLU A 50 12.78 25.40 14.13
C GLU A 50 14.29 25.12 14.29
N LYS A 51 14.71 23.90 14.63
CA LYS A 51 16.15 23.55 14.80
C LYS A 51 16.70 22.58 13.76
N GLY A 52 15.93 22.25 12.72
CA GLY A 52 16.32 21.32 11.67
C GLY A 52 16.61 21.96 10.31
N ASP A 53 16.16 23.19 10.07
CA ASP A 53 16.54 23.94 8.88
C ASP A 53 17.62 24.94 9.28
N SER A 54 18.87 24.48 9.13
CA SER A 54 19.98 25.39 8.86
C SER A 54 19.46 26.47 7.91
N GLU A 55 19.49 27.71 8.38
CA GLU A 55 19.43 28.91 7.57
C GLU A 55 20.38 28.74 6.38
N ARG A 56 19.86 28.23 5.28
CA ARG A 56 20.39 28.61 3.98
C ARG A 56 19.90 30.03 3.82
N ASN A 57 20.72 30.95 4.30
CA ASN A 57 20.78 32.31 3.79
C ASN A 57 20.57 32.22 2.28
N ILE A 58 19.36 32.53 1.82
CA ILE A 58 19.13 32.81 0.41
C ILE A 58 19.70 34.21 0.24
N SER A 59 21.02 34.29 0.12
CA SER A 59 21.69 35.43 -0.48
C SER A 59 21.00 35.66 -1.82
N LYS A 60 20.37 36.82 -1.96
CA LYS A 60 19.58 37.25 -3.12
C LYS A 60 20.41 37.43 -4.41
N ASP A 61 21.60 36.84 -4.51
CA ASP A 61 22.60 37.19 -5.52
C ASP A 61 23.38 36.01 -6.12
N GLU A 62 22.85 34.79 -6.05
CA GLU A 62 23.33 33.71 -6.93
C GLU A 62 22.32 33.54 -8.06
N THR A 63 22.76 33.85 -9.28
CA THR A 63 22.08 33.66 -10.57
C THR A 63 21.01 32.56 -10.48
N GLU A 64 19.74 32.93 -10.69
CA GLU A 64 18.60 31.99 -10.74
C GLU A 64 18.76 31.00 -11.90
N GLU A 65 19.69 30.05 -11.77
CA GLU A 65 19.75 28.92 -12.66
C GLU A 65 18.53 28.04 -12.40
N PHE A 66 17.81 27.75 -13.48
CA PHE A 66 16.60 26.95 -13.44
C PHE A 66 16.93 25.49 -13.10
N ASP A 67 16.90 25.14 -11.82
CA ASP A 67 16.99 23.74 -11.40
C ASP A 67 15.65 23.01 -11.63
N ILE A 68 15.65 22.15 -12.64
CA ILE A 68 14.53 21.29 -13.02
C ILE A 68 14.04 20.44 -11.83
N LYS A 69 14.93 20.00 -10.94
CA LYS A 69 14.55 19.18 -9.77
C LYS A 69 13.77 20.00 -8.76
N LYS A 70 14.22 21.22 -8.48
CA LYS A 70 13.50 22.18 -7.63
C LYS A 70 12.13 22.52 -8.21
N ALA A 71 12.07 22.88 -9.49
CA ALA A 71 10.81 23.16 -10.18
C ALA A 71 9.83 21.98 -10.13
N ARG A 72 10.32 20.75 -10.34
CA ARG A 72 9.47 19.54 -10.25
C ARG A 72 8.86 19.34 -8.86
N ASN A 73 9.63 19.64 -7.80
CA ASN A 73 9.15 19.55 -6.43
C ASN A 73 8.16 20.67 -6.09
N GLU A 74 8.38 21.88 -6.61
CA GLU A 74 7.46 23.01 -6.45
C GLU A 74 6.11 22.75 -7.14
N VAL A 75 6.13 22.24 -8.37
CA VAL A 75 4.90 21.81 -9.07
C VAL A 75 4.14 20.76 -8.26
N LEU A 76 4.86 19.81 -7.66
CA LEU A 76 4.25 18.78 -6.83
C LEU A 76 3.67 19.35 -5.51
N ARG A 77 4.37 20.28 -4.87
CA ARG A 77 3.87 21.02 -3.68
C ARG A 77 2.62 21.85 -4.02
N PHE A 78 2.65 22.56 -5.14
CA PHE A 78 1.50 23.31 -5.66
C PHE A 78 0.30 22.40 -5.92
N ALA A 79 0.53 21.26 -6.58
CA ALA A 79 -0.52 20.27 -6.83
C ALA A 79 -1.10 19.66 -5.55
N MET A 80 -0.31 19.52 -4.49
CA MET A 80 -0.77 19.05 -3.17
C MET A 80 -1.60 20.11 -2.44
N ASN A 81 -1.14 21.36 -2.44
CA ASN A 81 -1.80 22.46 -1.74
C ASN A 81 -3.15 22.83 -2.37
N ASN A 82 -3.30 22.68 -3.69
CA ASN A 82 -4.54 22.98 -4.40
C ASN A 82 -5.61 21.88 -4.34
N GLN A 83 -5.39 20.79 -3.60
CA GLN A 83 -6.40 19.74 -3.44
C GLN A 83 -7.52 20.19 -2.50
N ARG A 84 -8.71 20.42 -3.05
CA ARG A 84 -9.92 20.75 -2.26
C ARG A 84 -10.45 19.56 -1.45
N ILE A 85 -10.26 18.33 -1.97
CA ILE A 85 -10.78 17.12 -1.32
C ILE A 85 -9.73 16.58 -0.33
N PRO A 86 -10.04 16.48 0.97
CA PRO A 86 -9.06 16.09 2.00
C PRO A 86 -8.54 14.67 1.80
N LYS A 87 -9.38 13.76 1.27
CA LYS A 87 -8.98 12.39 0.92
C LYS A 87 -7.91 12.34 -0.17
N ASN A 88 -7.93 13.27 -1.13
CA ASN A 88 -6.95 13.32 -2.21
C ASN A 88 -5.64 13.93 -1.72
N LYS A 89 -5.72 14.97 -0.88
CA LYS A 89 -4.54 15.57 -0.22
C LYS A 89 -3.74 14.51 0.55
N LYS A 90 -4.40 13.74 1.42
CA LYS A 90 -3.78 12.64 2.18
C LYS A 90 -3.12 11.58 1.29
N LYS A 91 -3.72 11.24 0.15
CA LYS A 91 -3.15 10.28 -0.81
C LYS A 91 -1.87 10.82 -1.44
N MET A 92 -1.84 12.10 -1.80
CA MET A 92 -0.66 12.73 -2.39
C MET A 92 0.48 12.86 -1.37
N GLU A 93 0.18 13.25 -0.13
CA GLU A 93 1.16 13.30 0.96
C GLU A 93 1.77 11.92 1.22
N MET A 94 0.94 10.88 1.30
CA MET A 94 1.39 9.50 1.46
C MET A 94 2.27 9.04 0.29
N PHE A 95 1.90 9.39 -0.95
CA PHE A 95 2.71 9.09 -2.12
C PHE A 95 4.07 9.79 -2.07
N GLN A 96 4.10 11.06 -1.65
CA GLN A 96 5.34 11.81 -1.48
C GLN A 96 6.23 11.18 -0.41
N LEU A 97 5.67 10.80 0.75
CA LEU A 97 6.41 10.09 1.80
C LEU A 97 7.00 8.77 1.30
N MET A 98 6.24 7.98 0.53
CA MET A 98 6.73 6.74 -0.07
C MET A 98 7.87 6.99 -1.06
N LYS A 99 7.79 8.06 -1.86
CA LYS A 99 8.85 8.46 -2.80
C LYS A 99 10.13 8.87 -2.07
N MET A 100 10.00 9.46 -0.88
CA MET A 100 11.12 9.82 0.00
C MET A 100 11.68 8.61 0.78
N GLY A 101 11.19 7.39 0.53
CA GLY A 101 11.65 6.17 1.18
C GLY A 101 10.82 5.74 2.40
N GLY A 102 9.74 6.45 2.70
CA GLY A 102 8.79 6.06 3.74
C GLY A 102 8.13 4.71 3.43
N LYS A 103 7.89 3.90 4.46
CA LYS A 103 7.21 2.61 4.31
C LYS A 103 5.75 2.82 3.93
N ALA A 104 5.27 2.07 2.94
CA ALA A 104 3.86 2.08 2.56
C ALA A 104 2.97 1.64 3.74
N PRO A 105 1.77 2.24 3.90
CA PRO A 105 0.85 1.83 4.96
C PRO A 105 0.42 0.37 4.75
N LYS A 106 0.26 -0.35 5.87
CA LYS A 106 -0.27 -1.71 5.84
C LYS A 106 -1.71 -1.70 5.35
N LYS A 107 -2.04 -2.62 4.47
CA LYS A 107 -3.43 -2.84 4.06
C LYS A 107 -4.22 -3.42 5.24
N PRO A 108 -5.52 -3.11 5.37
CA PRO A 108 -6.35 -3.76 6.37
C PRO A 108 -6.37 -5.27 6.12
N TYR A 109 -6.47 -6.04 7.20
CA TYR A 109 -6.62 -7.49 7.12
C TYR A 109 -7.93 -7.84 6.40
N LYS A 110 -7.87 -8.83 5.51
CA LYS A 110 -9.02 -9.41 4.83
C LYS A 110 -8.87 -10.92 4.78
N ASN A 111 -9.98 -11.65 4.77
CA ASN A 111 -9.95 -13.09 4.53
C ASN A 111 -9.37 -13.37 3.13
N TYR A 112 -8.59 -14.44 3.01
CA TYR A 112 -7.96 -14.81 1.75
C TYR A 112 -8.97 -15.07 0.62
N LYS A 113 -10.12 -15.70 0.92
CA LYS A 113 -11.17 -15.97 -0.08
C LYS A 113 -11.74 -14.66 -0.63
N ASP A 114 -12.06 -13.72 0.26
CA ASP A 114 -12.58 -12.40 -0.11
C ASP A 114 -11.57 -11.60 -0.95
N LEU A 115 -10.27 -11.70 -0.62
CA LEU A 115 -9.20 -11.04 -1.37
C LEU A 115 -9.12 -11.59 -2.82
N LEU A 116 -9.21 -12.91 -2.99
CA LEU A 116 -9.21 -13.53 -4.31
C LEU A 116 -10.42 -13.12 -5.13
N ASP A 117 -11.61 -13.10 -4.52
CA ASP A 117 -12.86 -12.71 -5.18
C ASP A 117 -12.84 -11.24 -5.60
N GLU A 118 -12.38 -10.34 -4.74
CA GLU A 118 -12.16 -8.93 -5.08
C GLU A 118 -11.21 -8.78 -6.28
N ARG A 119 -10.11 -9.53 -6.28
CA ARG A 119 -9.11 -9.48 -7.35
C ARG A 119 -9.67 -9.98 -8.68
N LYS A 120 -10.48 -11.04 -8.65
CA LYS A 120 -11.17 -11.58 -9.82
C LYS A 120 -12.18 -10.58 -10.37
N ARG A 121 -13.06 -10.04 -9.53
CA ARG A 121 -14.04 -9.00 -9.92
C ARG A 121 -13.39 -7.79 -10.57
N LEU A 122 -12.30 -7.27 -9.99
CA LEU A 122 -11.56 -6.13 -10.57
C LEU A 122 -10.93 -6.46 -11.92
N LYS A 123 -10.47 -7.70 -12.12
CA LYS A 123 -9.93 -8.17 -13.39
C LYS A 123 -11.03 -8.23 -14.45
N ASP A 124 -12.18 -8.79 -14.11
CA ASP A 124 -13.32 -8.94 -15.02
C ASP A 124 -13.85 -7.57 -15.46
N ILE A 125 -14.00 -6.62 -14.53
CA ILE A 125 -14.39 -5.23 -14.85
C ILE A 125 -13.37 -4.58 -15.79
N ARG A 126 -12.07 -4.79 -15.55
CA ARG A 126 -11.02 -4.25 -16.43
C ARG A 126 -11.09 -4.86 -17.83
N GLU A 127 -11.35 -6.15 -17.94
CA GLU A 127 -11.52 -6.83 -19.23
C GLU A 127 -12.79 -6.36 -19.95
N GLN A 128 -13.92 -6.22 -19.25
CA GLN A 128 -15.14 -5.65 -19.80
C GLN A 128 -14.91 -4.22 -20.31
N ARG A 129 -14.22 -3.38 -19.54
CA ARG A 129 -13.88 -2.01 -19.97
C ARG A 129 -12.97 -1.99 -21.20
N LYS A 130 -12.00 -2.91 -21.29
CA LYS A 130 -11.15 -3.07 -22.47
C LYS A 130 -11.95 -3.51 -23.69
N LYS A 131 -12.80 -4.53 -23.53
CA LYS A 131 -13.71 -5.02 -24.58
C LYS A 131 -14.62 -3.90 -25.06
N PHE A 132 -15.25 -3.16 -24.15
CA PHE A 132 -16.09 -2.02 -24.47
C PHE A 132 -15.36 -0.95 -25.26
N HIS A 133 -14.16 -0.55 -24.83
CA HIS A 133 -13.34 0.42 -25.58
C HIS A 133 -12.85 -0.11 -26.93
N GLN A 134 -12.87 -1.43 -27.14
CA GLN A 134 -12.50 -2.08 -28.39
C GLN A 134 -13.71 -2.30 -29.32
N LEU A 135 -14.95 -2.43 -28.82
CA LEU A 135 -16.13 -2.73 -29.63
C LEU A 135 -16.31 -1.77 -30.81
N GLY A 136 -16.18 -0.46 -30.58
CA GLY A 136 -16.25 0.55 -31.65
C GLY A 136 -15.10 0.52 -32.64
N LYS A 137 -13.95 -0.07 -32.27
CA LYS A 137 -12.78 -0.24 -33.15
C LYS A 137 -12.85 -1.53 -33.97
N ASN A 138 -13.75 -2.45 -33.62
CA ASN A 138 -13.88 -3.73 -34.31
C ASN A 138 -15.08 -3.76 -35.27
N GLN A 139 -16.11 -2.92 -35.05
CA GLN A 139 -17.37 -2.95 -35.81
C GLN A 139 -17.35 -2.08 -37.08
N THR A 140 -16.81 -0.85 -37.04
CA THR A 140 -16.85 0.10 -38.17
C THR A 140 -15.50 0.34 -38.84
N GLY A 141 -14.45 -0.29 -38.32
CA GLY A 141 -13.12 -0.24 -38.89
C GLY A 141 -12.41 -1.51 -38.54
N ALA A 142 -12.52 -2.54 -39.39
CA ALA A 142 -11.45 -3.52 -39.53
C ALA A 142 -10.21 -2.77 -40.04
N ALA A 143 -9.60 -1.96 -39.17
CA ALA A 143 -8.37 -1.28 -39.43
C ALA A 143 -7.32 -2.37 -39.57
N SER A 144 -7.05 -2.72 -40.82
CA SER A 144 -5.87 -3.38 -41.37
C SER A 144 -4.54 -2.72 -40.95
N VAL A 145 -4.54 -1.86 -39.94
CA VAL A 145 -3.32 -1.32 -39.37
C VAL A 145 -2.74 -2.41 -38.49
N LYS A 146 -1.70 -3.08 -39.00
CA LYS A 146 -0.85 -4.05 -38.28
C LYS A 146 -0.25 -3.39 -37.03
N CYS A 147 -1.02 -3.25 -35.97
CA CYS A 147 -0.56 -2.76 -34.68
C CYS A 147 0.40 -3.80 -34.09
N ARG A 148 1.71 -3.57 -34.30
CA ARG A 148 2.84 -4.43 -33.92
C ARG A 148 2.60 -5.92 -34.22
N SER A 149 2.93 -6.32 -35.44
CA SER A 149 3.04 -7.73 -35.85
C SER A 149 3.69 -8.56 -34.74
N LYS A 150 3.17 -9.77 -34.49
CA LYS A 150 3.72 -10.76 -33.54
C LYS A 150 5.26 -10.85 -33.63
N THR A 151 5.81 -10.65 -34.83
CA THR A 151 7.25 -10.54 -35.10
C THR A 151 8.01 -9.45 -34.31
N LYS A 152 7.44 -8.27 -33.99
CA LYS A 152 8.12 -7.26 -33.14
C LYS A 152 8.14 -7.66 -31.67
N LEU A 153 7.09 -8.31 -31.17
CA LEU A 153 7.04 -8.87 -29.81
C LEU A 153 8.00 -10.07 -29.69
N GLU A 154 8.01 -10.98 -30.67
CA GLU A 154 8.98 -12.07 -30.75
C GLU A 154 10.42 -11.56 -30.88
N LYS A 155 10.67 -10.53 -31.71
CA LYS A 155 12.02 -9.92 -31.81
C LYS A 155 12.47 -9.29 -30.50
N GLN A 156 11.56 -8.74 -29.68
CA GLN A 156 11.88 -8.23 -28.34
C GLN A 156 12.13 -9.36 -27.33
N GLN A 157 11.43 -10.49 -27.45
CA GLN A 157 11.69 -11.70 -26.65
C GLN A 157 12.99 -12.42 -27.05
N LYS A 158 13.41 -12.32 -28.32
CA LYS A 158 14.69 -12.84 -28.83
C LYS A 158 15.88 -11.92 -28.55
N LYS A 159 15.67 -10.70 -28.03
CA LYS A 159 16.77 -9.93 -27.42
C LYS A 159 17.23 -10.69 -26.17
N ARG A 160 18.52 -10.62 -25.86
CA ARG A 160 19.13 -11.31 -24.72
C ARG A 160 18.22 -11.21 -23.50
N ALA A 161 17.76 -12.37 -23.01
CA ALA A 161 17.02 -12.43 -21.76
C ALA A 161 17.87 -11.76 -20.66
N PRO A 162 17.26 -11.04 -19.71
CA PRO A 162 18.02 -10.47 -18.60
C PRO A 162 18.80 -11.58 -17.89
N VAL A 163 19.97 -11.27 -17.34
CA VAL A 163 20.86 -12.23 -16.65
C VAL A 163 20.11 -13.00 -15.54
N THR A 164 19.07 -12.39 -14.97
CA THR A 164 18.18 -13.00 -13.96
C THR A 164 17.26 -14.10 -14.50
N ALA A 165 17.22 -14.37 -15.81
CA ALA A 165 16.34 -15.33 -16.46
C ALA A 165 17.10 -16.43 -17.24
N ILE A 166 18.40 -16.60 -16.98
CA ILE A 166 19.24 -17.62 -17.62
C ILE A 166 18.69 -19.04 -17.35
N ASP A 167 18.14 -19.27 -16.16
CA ASP A 167 17.56 -20.55 -15.73
C ASP A 167 16.29 -20.96 -16.48
N GLN A 168 15.62 -20.04 -17.21
CA GLN A 168 14.41 -20.40 -17.96
C GLN A 168 14.70 -21.15 -19.26
N ASN A 169 15.91 -21.03 -19.78
CA ASN A 169 16.30 -21.61 -21.07
C ASN A 169 17.30 -22.76 -20.93
N TYR A 170 17.93 -22.92 -19.76
CA TYR A 170 18.79 -24.06 -19.47
C TYR A 170 17.92 -25.28 -19.10
N GLY A 171 18.17 -26.44 -19.73
CA GLY A 171 17.58 -27.72 -19.34
C GLY A 171 16.26 -28.14 -20.01
N VAL A 172 15.57 -27.27 -20.76
CA VAL A 172 14.34 -27.67 -21.48
C VAL A 172 14.66 -28.18 -22.88
N VAL A 173 15.03 -29.46 -22.98
CA VAL A 173 15.18 -30.16 -24.28
C VAL A 173 13.79 -30.63 -24.73
N LYS A 174 13.29 -30.10 -25.86
CA LYS A 174 12.12 -30.66 -26.57
C LYS A 174 12.61 -31.51 -27.75
N PRO A 175 12.91 -32.81 -27.53
CA PRO A 175 13.37 -33.66 -28.63
C PRO A 175 12.26 -33.79 -29.68
N LYS A 176 12.60 -33.58 -30.95
CA LYS A 176 11.69 -33.81 -32.07
C LYS A 176 11.57 -35.31 -32.31
N LEU A 177 10.69 -35.97 -31.55
CA LEU A 177 10.33 -37.36 -31.82
C LEU A 177 9.54 -37.42 -33.14
N LYS A 178 10.13 -38.03 -34.18
CA LYS A 178 9.41 -38.33 -35.42
C LYS A 178 8.34 -39.37 -35.09
N LYS A 179 7.07 -39.05 -35.34
CA LYS A 179 5.99 -40.06 -35.28
C LYS A 179 6.25 -41.07 -36.38
N ARG A 180 6.31 -42.37 -36.03
CA ARG A 180 6.35 -43.45 -37.02
C ARG A 180 5.02 -43.44 -37.78
N LYS A 181 5.11 -43.55 -39.10
CA LYS A 181 3.95 -43.68 -40.00
C LYS A 181 3.23 -44.99 -39.73
#